data_AF-A0AAD3P2N4-F1
#
_entry.id   AF-A0AAD3P2N4-F1
#
_cell.length_a   1.000
_cell.length_b   1.000
_cell.length_c   1.000
_cell.angle_alpha   90.00
_cell.angle_beta   90.00
_cell.angle_gamma   90.00
#
_symmetry.space_group_name_H-M   'P 1'
#
loop_
_entity.id
_entity.type
_entity.pdbx_description
1 polymer ?
#
loop_
_entity_poly.entity_id
_entity_poly.type
_entity_poly.pdbx_seq_one_letter_code
_entity_poly.pdbx_strand_id
1 'polypeptide(L)' 'MKFLTDEQAMTLVAFLESFDLHTTGAWVAIEQAMRDEWGIDDPEEALNDAREALQ' A
#
# COMPACT_ATOMS: atom_id res chain seq x y z
N MET A 1 -14.60 -1.27 10.02
CA MET A 1 -13.32 -1.36 9.27
C MET A 1 -13.66 -1.30 7.79
N LYS A 2 -13.03 -0.42 7.01
CA LYS A 2 -13.24 -0.38 5.55
C LYS A 2 -12.22 -1.32 4.92
N PHE A 3 -12.67 -2.24 4.10
CA PHE A 3 -11.81 -3.16 3.34
C PHE A 3 -11.72 -2.69 1.90
N LEU A 4 -10.59 -2.98 1.24
CA LEU A 4 -10.46 -2.81 -0.21
C LEU A 4 -11.43 -3.76 -0.92
N THR A 5 -11.98 -3.33 -2.04
CA THR A 5 -12.67 -4.25 -2.96
C THR A 5 -11.64 -5.10 -3.72
N ASP A 6 -12.06 -6.25 -4.23
CA ASP A 6 -11.20 -7.16 -5.00
C ASP A 6 -10.48 -6.43 -6.16
N GLU A 7 -11.17 -5.54 -6.85
CA GLU A 7 -10.63 -4.74 -7.95
C GLU A 7 -9.56 -3.74 -7.47
N GLN A 8 -9.79 -3.09 -6.34
CA GLN A 8 -8.82 -2.16 -5.74
C GLN A 8 -7.57 -2.89 -5.29
N ALA A 9 -7.75 -4.08 -4.72
CA ALA A 9 -6.66 -4.89 -4.20
C ALA A 9 -5.81 -5.48 -5.34
N MET A 10 -6.44 -6.00 -6.41
CA MET A 10 -5.74 -6.40 -7.65
C MET A 10 -4.95 -5.25 -8.27
N THR A 11 -5.54 -4.05 -8.33
CA THR A 11 -4.87 -2.88 -8.91
C THR A 11 -3.63 -2.49 -8.11
N LEU A 12 -3.73 -2.52 -6.78
CA LEU A 12 -2.62 -2.22 -5.88
C LEU A 12 -1.47 -3.23 -6.04
N VAL A 13 -1.78 -4.53 -6.14
CA VAL A 13 -0.76 -5.58 -6.36
C VAL A 13 -0.06 -5.39 -7.69
N ALA A 14 -0.80 -5.22 -8.79
CA ALA A 14 -0.20 -5.03 -10.11
C ALA A 14 0.72 -3.80 -10.13
N PHE A 15 0.34 -2.72 -9.44
CA PHE A 15 1.17 -1.55 -9.28
C PHE A 15 2.46 -1.85 -8.50
N LEU A 16 2.36 -2.52 -7.34
CA LEU A 16 3.53 -2.87 -6.51
C LEU A 16 4.49 -3.88 -7.17
N GLU A 17 3.98 -4.76 -8.03
CA GLU A 17 4.82 -5.68 -8.81
C GLU A 17 5.55 -4.97 -9.95
N SER A 18 4.94 -3.93 -10.52
CA SER A 18 5.46 -3.20 -11.68
C SER A 18 6.35 -2.01 -11.30
N PHE A 19 6.22 -1.52 -10.06
CA PHE A 19 6.81 -0.27 -9.64
C PHE A 19 7.41 -0.40 -8.23
N ASP A 20 8.73 -0.39 -8.17
CA ASP A 20 9.45 -0.39 -6.90
C ASP A 20 9.41 1.00 -6.26
N LEU A 21 8.52 1.13 -5.28
CA LEU A 21 8.30 2.36 -4.50
C LEU A 21 9.56 2.83 -3.76
N HIS A 22 10.40 1.91 -3.29
CA HIS A 22 11.59 2.24 -2.51
C HIS A 22 12.73 2.69 -3.42
N THR A 23 12.91 2.02 -4.55
CA THR A 23 14.00 2.34 -5.49
C THR A 23 13.75 3.64 -6.26
N THR A 24 12.48 4.03 -6.45
CA THR A 24 12.09 5.28 -7.11
C THR A 24 11.99 6.48 -6.17
N GLY A 25 12.05 6.27 -4.85
CA GLY A 25 11.88 7.31 -3.83
C GLY A 25 10.44 7.82 -3.66
N ALA A 26 9.49 7.29 -4.44
CA ALA A 26 8.07 7.61 -4.32
C ALA A 26 7.47 7.18 -2.97
N TRP A 27 8.08 6.16 -2.34
CA TRP A 27 7.66 5.64 -1.04
C TRP A 27 7.52 6.73 0.02
N VAL A 28 8.47 7.68 0.10
CA VAL A 28 8.47 8.71 1.16
C VAL A 28 7.18 9.55 1.13
N ALA A 29 6.73 9.96 -0.05
CA ALA A 29 5.51 10.77 -0.17
C ALA A 29 4.25 9.97 0.17
N ILE A 30 4.23 8.69 -0.19
CA ILE A 30 3.11 7.78 0.07
C ILE A 30 3.04 7.43 1.56
N GLU A 31 4.18 7.09 2.18
CA GLU A 31 4.29 6.82 3.61
C GLU A 31 3.76 7.99 4.43
N GLN A 32 4.14 9.22 4.06
CA GLN A 32 3.72 10.42 4.76
C GLN A 32 2.20 10.65 4.64
N ALA A 33 1.62 10.46 3.45
CA ALA A 33 0.18 10.54 3.25
C ALA A 33 -0.58 9.43 4.01
N MET A 34 -0.03 8.21 4.06
CA MET A 34 -0.62 7.10 4.82
C MET A 34 -0.72 7.42 6.32
N ARG A 35 0.32 8.04 6.89
CA ARG A 35 0.33 8.48 8.28
C ARG A 35 -0.61 9.67 8.52
N ASP A 36 -0.43 10.73 7.76
CA ASP A 36 -1.03 12.04 8.05
C ASP A 36 -2.50 12.12 7.61
N GLU A 37 -2.85 11.53 6.47
CA GLU A 37 -4.19 11.65 5.87
C GLU A 37 -5.05 10.43 6.14
N TRP A 38 -4.46 9.23 6.15
CA TRP A 38 -5.21 7.98 6.25
C TRP A 38 -5.19 7.36 7.64
N GLY A 39 -4.34 7.88 8.54
CA GLY A 39 -4.23 7.44 9.94
C GLY A 39 -3.67 6.02 10.06
N ILE A 40 -2.77 5.63 9.16
CA ILE A 40 -2.08 4.34 9.19
C ILE A 40 -0.75 4.51 9.94
N ASP A 41 -0.66 3.91 11.12
CA ASP A 41 0.50 4.04 12.02
C ASP A 41 1.74 3.29 11.52
N ASP A 42 1.56 2.17 10.81
CA ASP A 42 2.64 1.41 10.16
C ASP A 42 2.31 1.13 8.68
N PRO A 43 2.75 2.01 7.77
CA PRO A 43 2.53 1.86 6.34
C PRO A 43 3.16 0.61 5.72
N GLU A 44 4.30 0.13 6.23
CA GLU A 44 4.92 -1.09 5.72
C GLU A 44 4.15 -2.34 6.14
N GLU A 45 3.74 -2.41 7.41
CA GLU A 45 2.89 -3.50 7.91
C GLU A 45 1.56 -3.54 7.15
N ALA A 46 0.91 -2.39 6.94
CA ALA A 46 -0.34 -2.30 6.18
C ALA A 46 -0.21 -2.80 4.74
N LEU A 47 0.94 -2.57 4.09
CA LEU A 47 1.20 -3.12 2.76
C LEU A 47 1.46 -4.62 2.78
N ASN A 48 2.18 -5.13 3.78
CA ASN A 48 2.40 -6.57 3.93
C ASN A 48 1.08 -7.30 4.19
N ASP A 49 0.24 -6.79 5.08
CA ASP A 49 -1.10 -7.32 5.34
C ASP A 49 -1.96 -7.35 4.06
N ALA A 50 -1.91 -6.26 3.27
CA ALA A 50 -2.61 -6.19 2.00
C ALA A 50 -2.09 -7.23 0.99
N ARG A 51 -0.79 -7.50 0.96
CA ARG A 51 -0.19 -8.53 0.10
C ARG A 51 -0.60 -9.93 0.53
N GLU A 52 -0.59 -10.22 1.83
CA GLU A 52 -0.97 -11.52 2.37
C GLU A 52 -2.47 -11.82 2.15
N ALA A 53 -3.34 -10.82 2.30
CA ALA A 53 -4.78 -10.98 2.08
C ALA A 53 -5.17 -11.27 0.62
N LEU A 54 -4.22 -11.13 -0.32
CA LEU A 54 -4.44 -11.30 -1.76
C LEU A 54 -3.82 -12.58 -2.33
N GLN A 55 -3.21 -13.42 -1.48
CA GLN A 55 -2.72 -14.76 -1.81
C GLN A 55 -3.71 -15.85 -1.40
#